data_AF-A9B217-F1
#
_entry.id   AF-A9B217-F1
#
_cell.length_a   1.000
_cell.length_b   1.000
_cell.length_c   1.000
_cell.angle_alpha   90.00
_cell.angle_beta   90.00
_cell.angle_gamma   90.00
#
_symmetry.space_group_name_H-M   'P 1'
#
loop_
_entity.id
_entity.type
_entity.pdbx_description
1 polymer ?
#
loop_
_entity_poly.entity_id
_entity_poly.type
_entity_poly.pdbx_seq_one_letter_code
_entity_poly.pdbx_strand_id
1 'polypeptide(L)' 'MMPDHVHGFRSAPPTTAPMVIGKTLKRILAVDVFRTFLTLKRRHFWGSGLWTDGYYYGSAGTVSAQTIAMDIANQKEV' A
#
# COMPACT_ATOMS: atom_id res chain seq x y z
N MET A 1 -6.91 13.99 -1.49
CA MET A 1 -6.15 13.48 -2.66
C MET A 1 -5.24 14.60 -3.10
N MET A 2 -3.94 14.35 -3.17
CA MET A 2 -2.99 15.32 -3.71
C MET A 2 -2.90 15.11 -5.24
N PRO A 3 -2.60 16.15 -6.03
CA PRO A 3 -2.60 16.03 -7.49
C PRO A 3 -1.58 15.04 -8.05
N ASP A 4 -0.48 14.81 -7.32
CA ASP A 4 0.71 14.09 -7.77
C ASP A 4 1.00 12.79 -6.98
N HIS A 5 0.30 12.54 -5.87
CA HIS A 5 0.47 11.33 -5.07
C HIS A 5 -0.81 10.91 -4.34
N VAL A 6 -0.86 9.62 -3.99
CA VAL A 6 -2.00 9.00 -3.30
C VAL A 6 -1.55 8.47 -1.95
N HIS A 7 -2.29 8.80 -0.90
CA HIS A 7 -2.19 8.17 0.42
C HIS A 7 -3.31 7.15 0.59
N GLY A 8 -3.01 6.02 1.22
CA GLY A 8 -4.02 5.02 1.56
C GLY A 8 -3.63 4.25 2.82
N PHE A 9 -4.62 3.93 3.64
CA PHE A 9 -4.47 3.06 4.80
C PHE A 9 -4.98 1.66 4.44
N ARG A 10 -4.20 0.64 4.77
CA ARG A 10 -4.55 -0.76 4.51
C ARG A 10 -4.19 -1.61 5.72
N SER A 11 -5.13 -2.45 6.14
CA SER A 11 -4.85 -3.59 7.00
C SER A 11 -4.46 -4.78 6.13
N ALA A 12 -3.49 -5.56 6.58
CA ALA A 12 -3.05 -6.78 5.91
C ALA A 12 -2.53 -7.79 6.94
N PRO A 13 -2.56 -9.10 6.63
CA PRO A 13 -1.92 -10.11 7.47
C PRO A 13 -0.42 -9.82 7.66
N PRO A 14 0.16 -10.12 8.84
CA PRO A 14 1.58 -9.89 9.10
C PRO A 14 2.51 -10.69 8.18
N THR A 15 2.01 -11.78 7.59
CA THR A 15 2.72 -12.61 6.61
C THR A 15 2.80 -11.97 5.22
N THR A 16 2.09 -10.87 4.98
CA THR A 16 2.09 -10.17 3.68
C THR A 16 3.10 -9.03 3.71
N ALA A 17 4.15 -9.14 2.88
CA ALA A 17 5.15 -8.09 2.77
C ALA A 17 4.53 -6.77 2.24
N PRO A 18 4.84 -5.60 2.85
CA PRO A 18 4.34 -4.29 2.39
C PRO A 18 4.62 -4.00 0.90
N MET A 19 5.78 -4.43 0.40
CA MET A 19 6.17 -4.30 -1.00
C MET A 19 5.20 -5.01 -1.95
N VAL A 20 4.69 -6.19 -1.57
CA VAL A 20 3.71 -6.93 -2.37
C VAL A 20 2.40 -6.15 -2.47
N ILE A 21 1.96 -5.54 -1.36
CA ILE A 21 0.74 -4.72 -1.32
C ILE A 21 0.89 -3.51 -2.25
N GLY A 22 1.96 -2.72 -2.10
CA GLY A 22 2.18 -1.53 -2.91
C GLY A 22 2.33 -1.86 -4.41
N LYS A 23 3.12 -2.89 -4.74
CA LYS A 23 3.31 -3.33 -6.13
C LYS A 23 1.99 -3.77 -6.78
N THR A 24 1.19 -4.53 -6.03
CA THR A 24 -0.12 -5.03 -6.51
C THR A 24 -1.09 -3.87 -6.73
N LEU A 25 -1.22 -2.97 -5.75
CA LEU A 25 -2.09 -1.80 -5.87
C LEU A 25 -1.69 -0.90 -7.04
N LYS A 26 -0.41 -0.53 -7.15
CA LYS A 26 0.10 0.31 -8.25
C LYS A 26 -0.20 -0.33 -9.60
N ARG A 27 0.00 -1.65 -9.73
CA ARG A 27 -0.29 -2.38 -10.98
C ARG A 27 -1.78 -2.35 -11.33
N ILE A 28 -2.65 -2.71 -10.39
CA ILE A 28 -4.10 -2.77 -10.64
C ILE A 28 -4.62 -1.39 -11.02
N LEU A 29 -4.26 -0.36 -10.25
CA LEU A 29 -4.70 1.01 -10.50
C LEU A 29 -4.14 1.55 -11.83
N ALA A 30 -2.90 1.26 -12.18
CA ALA A 30 -2.34 1.70 -13.47
C ALA A 30 -3.11 1.10 -14.65
N VAL A 31 -3.45 -0.20 -14.57
CA VAL A 31 -4.25 -0.86 -15.61
C VAL A 31 -5.64 -0.25 -15.70
N ASP A 32 -6.30 -0.06 -14.55
CA ASP A 32 -7.66 0.45 -14.49
C ASP A 32 -7.76 1.91 -14.99
N VAL A 33 -6.86 2.77 -14.54
CA VAL A 33 -6.78 4.18 -14.99
C VAL A 33 -6.51 4.26 -16.48
N PHE A 34 -5.56 3.48 -17.01
CA PHE A 34 -5.26 3.52 -18.44
C PHE A 34 -6.34 2.89 -19.32
N ARG A 35 -7.12 1.94 -18.80
CA ARG A 35 -8.30 1.40 -19.50
C ARG A 35 -9.44 2.42 -19.54
N THR A 36 -9.66 3.12 -18.43
CA THR A 36 -10.73 4.11 -18.30
C THR A 36 -10.40 5.40 -19.06
N PHE A 37 -9.14 5.85 -19.00
CA PHE A 37 -8.69 7.12 -19.58
C PHE A 37 -7.63 6.91 -20.67
N LEU A 38 -8.04 6.31 -21.79
CA LEU A 38 -7.15 6.01 -22.91
C LEU A 38 -6.41 7.24 -23.46
N THR A 39 -7.07 8.40 -23.46
CA THR A 39 -6.48 9.67 -23.91
C THR A 39 -5.36 10.14 -22.99
N LEU A 40 -5.49 9.93 -21.67
CA LEU A 40 -4.44 10.24 -20.69
C LEU A 40 -3.17 9.45 -21.00
N LYS A 41 -3.30 8.13 -21.20
CA LYS A 41 -2.17 7.25 -21.54
C LYS A 41 -1.49 7.71 -22.83
N ARG A 42 -2.27 7.94 -23.89
CA ARG A 42 -1.74 8.31 -25.22
C ARG A 42 -1.02 9.65 -25.22
N ARG A 43 -1.52 10.64 -24.47
CA ARG A 43 -0.98 12.01 -24.48
C ARG A 43 0.19 12.22 -23.52
N HIS A 44 0.16 11.60 -22.34
CA HIS A 44 1.09 11.95 -21.26
C HIS A 44 1.98 10.79 -20.80
N PHE A 45 1.61 9.54 -21.10
CA PHE A 45 2.32 8.35 -20.61
C PHE A 45 2.71 7.37 -21.72
N TRP A 46 2.97 7.89 -22.92
CA TRP A 46 3.42 7.05 -24.03
C TRP A 46 4.85 6.57 -23.77
N GLY A 47 5.04 5.25 -23.68
CA GLY A 47 6.34 4.65 -23.35
C GLY A 47 6.70 4.66 -21.87
N SER A 48 5.82 5.09 -20.96
CA SER A 48 6.06 5.15 -19.51
C SER A 48 4.94 4.50 -18.68
N GLY A 49 5.17 4.37 -17.37
CA GLY A 49 4.19 3.89 -16.40
C GLY A 49 3.43 5.03 -15.70
N LEU A 50 2.28 4.73 -15.10
CA LEU A 50 1.48 5.71 -14.36
C LEU A 50 2.19 6.22 -13.10
N TRP A 51 3.02 5.37 -12.48
CA TRP A 51 3.65 5.64 -11.20
C TRP A 51 5.16 5.74 -11.35
N THR A 52 5.80 6.53 -10.48
CA THR A 52 7.24 6.44 -10.24
C THR A 52 7.60 5.08 -9.64
N ASP A 53 8.88 4.69 -9.61
CA ASP A 53 9.27 3.41 -9.02
C ASP A 53 9.13 3.40 -7.49
N GLY A 54 9.31 4.56 -6.85
CA GLY A 54 9.27 4.72 -5.39
C GLY A 54 7.88 4.60 -4.76
N TYR A 55 7.88 4.32 -3.46
CA TYR A 55 6.71 4.32 -2.58
C TYR A 55 7.15 4.38 -1.11
N TYR A 56 6.26 4.89 -0.25
CA TYR A 56 6.47 5.01 1.19
C TYR A 56 5.49 4.12 1.96
N TYR A 57 5.97 3.50 3.05
CA TYR A 57 5.15 2.75 4.00
C TYR A 57 5.41 3.29 5.41
N GLY A 58 4.33 3.49 6.16
CA GLY A 58 4.36 3.78 7.58
C GLY A 58 3.41 2.83 8.31
N SER A 59 3.81 2.36 9.49
CA SER A 59 2.88 1.67 10.40
C SER A 59 1.86 2.67 10.92
N ALA A 60 0.60 2.25 10.99
CA ALA A 60 -0.48 3.01 11.58
C ALA A 60 -1.22 2.09 12.56
N GLY A 61 -1.23 2.47 13.83
CA GLY A 61 -1.88 1.69 14.88
C GLY A 61 -1.47 2.18 16.26
N THR A 62 -2.33 1.93 17.24
CA THR A 62 -2.05 2.20 18.65
C THR A 62 -1.72 0.87 19.32
N VAL A 63 -0.50 0.73 19.82
CA VAL A 63 -0.11 -0.39 20.69
C VAL A 63 -0.02 0.13 22.11
N SER A 64 -0.80 -0.45 23.03
CA SER A 64 -0.74 -0.10 24.44
C SER A 64 0.26 -0.99 25.18
N ALA A 65 0.86 -0.50 26.27
CA ALA A 65 1.71 -1.32 27.14
C ALA A 65 0.95 -2.54 27.70
N GLN A 66 -0.36 -2.39 27.96
CA GLN A 66 -1.23 -3.48 28.41
C GLN A 66 -1.35 -4.59 27.35
N THR A 67 -1.50 -4.23 26.07
CA THR A 67 -1.58 -5.19 24.96
C THR A 67 -0.30 -6.02 24.85
N ILE A 68 0.86 -5.38 25.02
CA ILE A 68 2.17 -6.06 25.00
C ILE A 68 2.29 -7.00 26.21
N ALA A 69 1.90 -6.56 27.41
CA ALA A 69 1.98 -7.37 28.61
C ALA A 69 1.09 -8.64 28.52
N MET A 70 -0.13 -8.51 27.98
CA MET A 70 -1.01 -9.65 27.73
C MET A 70 -0.44 -10.64 26.72
N ASP A 71 0.15 -10.16 25.62
CA ASP A 71 0.79 -11.03 24.62
C ASP A 71 1.95 -11.84 25.22
N ILE A 72 2.84 -11.19 25.99
CA ILE A 72 3.96 -11.85 26.67
C ILE A 72 3.47 -12.90 27.69
N ALA A 73 2.41 -12.58 28.45
CA ALA A 73 1.86 -13.52 29.43
C ALA A 73 1.28 -14.77 28.74
N ASN A 74 0.49 -14.58 27.68
CA ASN A 74 -0.14 -15.69 26.96
C ASN A 74 0.88 -16.59 26.23
N GLN A 75 2.03 -16.07 25.83
CA GLN A 75 3.10 -16.87 25.22
C GLN A 75 3.83 -17.80 26.20
N LYS A 76 3.71 -17.59 27.52
CA LYS A 76 4.33 -18.43 28.56
C LYS A 76 3.47 -19.64 28.96
N GLU A 77 2.20 -19.62 28.60
CA GLU A 77 1.20 -20.66 28.93
C GLU A 77 1.09 -21.75 27.83
N VAL A 78 1.94 -21.69 26.80
CA VAL A 78 2.01 -22.64 25.68
C VAL A 78 3.21 -23.57 25.84
#